data_AF-A0A2W6BE65-F1
#
_entry.id   AF-A0A2W6BE65-F1
#
_cell.length_a   1.000
_cell.length_b   1.000
_cell.length_c   1.000
_cell.angle_alpha   90.00
_cell.angle_beta   90.00
_cell.angle_gamma   90.00
#
_symmetry.space_group_name_H-M   'P 1'
#
loop_
_entity.id
_entity.type
_entity.pdbx_description
1 polymer ?
#
loop_
_entity_poly.entity_id
_entity_poly.type
_entity_poly.pdbx_seq_one_letter_code
_entity_poly.pdbx_strand_id
1 'polypeptide(L)'
;MFPSEPEPPQDSASEPWHELDPDEDTPFVPPEPPPMPLFAPASVLGAMATIVGLGLLFYPAVLTSFLGVSIQLSLLLAAMLLLTGVATLISRLRNPDPDEPEDPDLGAQV
;
A
#
# COMPACT_ATOMS: atom_id res chain seq x y z
N MET A 1 37.99 54.32 -48.13
CA MET A 1 37.73 52.87 -48.03
C MET A 1 37.05 52.65 -46.69
N PHE A 2 35.71 52.65 -46.68
CA PHE A 2 34.90 52.51 -45.48
C PHE A 2 34.59 51.01 -45.28
N PRO A 3 34.70 50.47 -44.06
CA PRO A 3 34.37 49.08 -43.78
C PRO A 3 32.87 48.83 -44.00
N SER A 4 32.56 47.71 -44.63
CA SER A 4 31.21 47.25 -44.92
C SER A 4 30.39 47.13 -43.63
N GLU A 5 29.25 47.79 -43.60
CA GLU A 5 28.19 47.60 -42.60
C GLU A 5 27.89 46.09 -42.48
N PRO A 6 27.82 45.50 -41.27
CA PRO A 6 27.41 44.11 -41.13
C PRO A 6 25.94 43.99 -41.53
N GLU A 7 25.65 43.13 -42.50
CA GLU A 7 24.30 42.72 -42.84
C GLU A 7 23.61 42.21 -41.57
N PRO A 8 22.41 42.72 -41.18
CA PRO A 8 21.65 42.07 -40.13
C PRO A 8 21.37 40.64 -40.58
N PRO A 9 21.47 39.63 -39.70
CA PRO A 9 21.17 38.26 -40.08
C PRO A 9 19.76 38.19 -40.65
N GLN A 10 19.67 38.05 -41.98
CA GLN A 10 18.45 37.63 -42.63
C GLN A 10 18.29 36.15 -42.34
N ASP A 11 17.05 35.73 -42.09
CA ASP A 11 16.66 34.39 -41.67
C ASP A 11 16.86 34.19 -40.14
N SER A 12 15.96 34.59 -39.25
CA SER A 12 14.53 34.25 -39.27
C SER A 12 14.24 33.00 -40.08
N ALA A 13 15.10 31.99 -39.95
CA ALA A 13 14.73 30.62 -40.20
C ALA A 13 13.48 30.44 -39.36
N SER A 14 12.34 30.50 -40.03
CA SER A 14 11.10 29.94 -39.57
C SER A 14 11.46 28.50 -39.26
N GLU A 15 11.90 28.26 -38.01
CA GLU A 15 11.89 26.92 -37.47
C GLU A 15 10.48 26.43 -37.80
N PRO A 16 10.36 25.36 -38.60
CA PRO A 16 9.05 24.79 -38.82
C PRO A 16 8.67 24.33 -37.44
N TRP A 17 7.81 25.12 -36.77
CA TRP A 17 7.08 24.66 -35.61
C TRP A 17 6.60 23.29 -36.02
N HIS A 18 7.12 22.25 -35.36
CA HIS A 18 6.69 20.89 -35.59
C HIS A 18 5.17 20.95 -35.65
N GLU A 19 4.61 20.74 -36.84
CA GLU A 19 3.20 20.46 -36.99
C GLU A 19 3.00 19.22 -36.12
N LEU A 20 2.54 19.45 -34.89
CA LEU A 20 2.12 18.40 -33.98
C LEU A 20 1.04 17.66 -34.76
N ASP A 21 1.34 16.42 -35.12
CA ASP A 21 0.42 15.56 -35.84
C ASP A 21 -0.87 15.53 -35.00
N PRO A 22 -2.01 16.05 -35.49
CA PRO A 22 -3.25 16.11 -34.70
C PRO A 22 -3.76 14.70 -34.30
N ASP A 23 -3.15 13.64 -34.84
CA ASP A 23 -3.40 12.26 -34.49
C ASP A 23 -2.62 11.77 -33.24
N GLU A 24 -1.69 12.55 -32.67
CA GLU A 24 -0.99 12.24 -31.40
C GLU A 24 -1.76 12.67 -30.14
N ASP A 25 -2.87 13.40 -30.28
CA ASP A 25 -3.74 13.87 -29.19
C ASP A 25 -4.73 12.79 -28.69
N THR A 26 -4.35 11.51 -28.65
CA THR A 26 -5.19 10.52 -27.96
C THR A 26 -5.10 10.76 -26.45
N PRO A 27 -6.19 11.18 -25.77
CA PRO A 27 -6.13 11.43 -24.33
C PRO A 27 -5.83 10.12 -23.62
N PHE A 28 -4.80 10.11 -22.76
CA PHE A 28 -4.54 8.97 -21.88
C PHE A 28 -5.81 8.72 -21.05
N VAL A 29 -6.52 7.63 -21.37
CA VAL A 29 -7.63 7.15 -20.55
C VAL A 29 -7.00 6.28 -19.48
N PRO A 30 -6.94 6.73 -18.21
CA PRO A 30 -6.43 5.87 -17.16
C PRO A 30 -7.24 4.58 -17.16
N PRO A 31 -6.57 3.41 -17.06
CA PRO A 31 -7.28 2.15 -16.90
C PRO A 31 -8.22 2.24 -15.71
N GLU A 32 -9.33 1.50 -15.76
CA GLU A 32 -10.27 1.47 -14.64
C GLU A 32 -9.52 1.06 -13.36
N PRO A 33 -9.81 1.72 -12.23
CA PRO A 33 -9.11 1.45 -10.99
C PRO A 33 -9.28 -0.03 -10.62
N PRO A 34 -8.20 -0.71 -10.19
CA PRO A 34 -8.30 -2.08 -9.72
C PRO A 34 -9.35 -2.15 -8.59
N PRO A 35 -10.09 -3.27 -8.48
CA PRO A 35 -11.04 -3.44 -7.39
C PRO A 35 -10.31 -3.32 -6.04
N MET A 36 -10.95 -2.63 -5.08
CA MET A 36 -10.35 -2.40 -3.77
C MET A 36 -9.95 -3.72 -3.10
N PRO A 37 -8.80 -3.75 -2.36
CA PRO A 37 -8.39 -4.92 -1.60
C PRO A 37 -9.50 -5.31 -0.62
N LEU A 38 -10.00 -6.53 -0.75
CA LEU A 38 -10.94 -7.10 0.21
C LEU A 38 -10.14 -7.54 1.43
N PHE A 39 -10.59 -7.17 2.64
CA PHE A 39 -9.93 -7.66 3.85
C PHE A 39 -9.95 -9.19 3.87
N ALA A 40 -8.77 -9.80 3.75
CA ALA A 40 -8.65 -11.24 3.82
C ALA A 40 -9.22 -11.76 5.17
N PRO A 41 -9.92 -12.90 5.18
CA PRO A 41 -10.52 -13.45 6.41
C PRO A 41 -9.46 -13.71 7.49
N ALA A 42 -8.23 -14.02 7.10
CA ALA A 42 -7.10 -14.16 8.02
C ALA A 42 -6.72 -12.86 8.73
N SER A 43 -6.82 -11.70 8.06
CA SER A 43 -6.57 -10.38 8.67
C SER A 43 -7.65 -10.04 9.69
N VAL A 44 -8.90 -10.34 9.40
CA VAL A 44 -10.02 -10.20 10.35
C VAL A 44 -9.81 -11.08 11.58
N LEU A 45 -9.41 -12.34 11.35
CA LEU A 45 -9.16 -13.28 12.43
C LEU A 45 -7.96 -12.87 13.30
N GLY A 46 -6.88 -12.37 12.68
CA GLY A 46 -5.72 -11.81 13.36
C GLY A 46 -6.11 -10.61 14.24
N ALA A 47 -6.88 -9.67 13.69
CA ALA A 47 -7.35 -8.50 14.44
C ALA A 47 -8.26 -8.90 15.63
N MET A 48 -9.18 -9.84 15.42
CA MET A 48 -10.00 -10.40 16.49
C MET A 48 -9.15 -11.06 17.57
N ALA A 49 -8.17 -11.89 17.19
CA ALA A 49 -7.26 -12.54 18.13
C ALA A 49 -6.45 -11.51 18.94
N THR A 50 -5.98 -10.43 18.31
CA THR A 50 -5.28 -9.33 18.99
C THR A 50 -6.19 -8.62 19.99
N ILE A 51 -7.42 -8.25 19.60
CA ILE A 51 -8.36 -7.55 20.48
C ILE A 51 -8.74 -8.43 21.67
N VAL A 52 -9.05 -9.71 21.42
CA VAL A 52 -9.38 -10.68 22.45
C VAL A 52 -8.18 -10.88 23.38
N GLY A 53 -6.99 -11.17 22.84
CA GLY A 53 -5.76 -11.34 23.63
C GLY A 53 -5.46 -10.12 24.51
N LEU A 54 -5.65 -8.91 23.99
CA LEU A 54 -5.47 -7.67 24.75
C LEU A 54 -6.50 -7.55 25.88
N GLY A 55 -7.78 -7.78 25.59
CA GLY A 55 -8.83 -7.75 26.61
C GLY A 55 -8.58 -8.78 27.73
N LEU A 56 -8.14 -9.98 27.37
CA LEU A 56 -7.76 -11.03 28.30
C LEU A 56 -6.55 -10.63 29.17
N LEU A 57 -5.61 -9.85 28.63
CA LEU A 57 -4.44 -9.38 29.37
C LEU A 57 -4.82 -8.36 30.46
N PHE A 58 -5.78 -7.49 30.17
CA PHE A 58 -6.32 -6.53 31.14
C PHE A 58 -7.26 -7.19 32.16
N TYR A 59 -7.99 -8.23 31.76
CA TYR A 59 -8.97 -8.94 32.59
C TYR A 59 -8.69 -10.45 32.66
N PRO A 60 -7.56 -10.89 33.23
CA PRO A 60 -7.19 -12.31 33.28
C PRO A 60 -8.17 -13.14 34.11
N ALA A 61 -8.90 -12.50 35.03
CA ALA A 61 -9.95 -13.14 35.83
C ALA A 61 -11.11 -13.69 34.99
N VAL A 62 -11.32 -13.18 33.77
CA VAL A 62 -12.36 -13.70 32.86
C VAL A 62 -12.05 -15.14 32.48
N LEU A 63 -10.80 -15.46 32.12
CA LEU A 63 -10.39 -16.84 31.83
C LEU A 63 -10.46 -17.73 33.07
N THR A 64 -9.98 -17.23 34.20
CA THR A 64 -10.03 -17.97 35.46
C THR A 64 -11.45 -18.29 35.88
N SER A 65 -12.39 -17.36 35.71
CA SER A 65 -13.80 -17.56 36.07
C SER A 65 -14.54 -18.48 35.09
N PHE A 66 -14.23 -18.42 33.79
CA PHE A 66 -14.96 -19.17 32.78
C PHE A 66 -14.42 -20.60 32.61
N LEU A 67 -13.10 -20.77 32.73
CA LEU A 67 -12.40 -22.00 32.40
C LEU A 67 -11.69 -22.64 33.61
N GLY A 68 -11.68 -21.98 34.78
CA GLY A 68 -11.11 -22.53 36.01
C GLY A 68 -9.58 -22.62 36.02
N VAL A 69 -8.90 -21.96 35.08
CA VAL A 69 -7.43 -21.94 34.99
C VAL A 69 -6.80 -20.91 35.91
N SER A 70 -5.59 -21.21 36.39
CA SER A 70 -4.85 -20.29 37.25
C SER A 70 -4.60 -18.95 36.58
N ILE A 71 -4.43 -17.91 37.40
CA ILE A 71 -4.20 -16.54 36.90
C ILE A 71 -2.89 -16.46 36.09
N GLN A 72 -1.86 -17.21 36.50
CA GLN A 72 -0.57 -17.24 35.78
C GLN A 72 -0.74 -17.84 34.39
N LEU A 73 -1.48 -18.94 34.27
CA LEU A 73 -1.73 -19.60 33.00
C LEU A 73 -2.60 -18.72 32.09
N SER A 74 -3.59 -18.04 32.66
CA SER A 74 -4.46 -17.10 31.94
C SER A 74 -3.66 -15.95 31.32
N LEU A 75 -2.71 -15.38 32.07
CA LEU A 75 -1.79 -14.34 31.57
C LEU A 75 -0.89 -14.86 30.43
N LEU A 76 -0.35 -16.08 30.56
CA LEU A 76 0.46 -16.70 29.50
C LEU A 76 -0.35 -16.92 28.21
N LEU A 77 -1.57 -17.45 28.33
CA LEU A 77 -2.46 -17.64 27.19
C LEU A 77 -2.85 -16.31 26.55
N ALA A 78 -3.17 -15.29 27.36
CA ALA A 78 -3.50 -13.96 26.87
C ALA A 78 -2.33 -13.35 26.09
N ALA A 79 -1.12 -13.44 26.63
CA ALA A 79 0.09 -12.93 25.98
C ALA A 79 0.40 -13.69 24.68
N MET A 80 0.32 -15.03 24.69
CA MET A 80 0.51 -15.83 23.48
C MET A 80 -0.54 -15.50 22.42
N LEU A 81 -1.82 -15.40 22.79
CA LEU A 81 -2.89 -15.08 21.86
C LEU A 81 -2.71 -13.68 21.25
N LEU A 82 -2.32 -12.70 22.06
CA LEU A 82 -2.00 -11.34 21.60
C LEU A 82 -0.83 -11.36 20.61
N LEU A 83 0.26 -12.04 20.95
CA LEU A 83 1.45 -12.17 20.10
C LEU A 83 1.12 -12.88 18.80
N THR A 84 0.36 -13.98 18.84
CA THR A 84 -0.09 -14.70 17.66
C THR A 84 -0.95 -13.82 16.77
N GLY A 85 -1.93 -13.09 17.32
CA GLY A 85 -2.78 -12.19 16.53
C GLY A 85 -1.97 -11.10 15.82
N VAL A 86 -1.03 -10.48 16.53
CA VAL A 86 -0.13 -9.47 15.95
C VAL A 86 0.78 -10.09 14.88
N ALA A 87 1.37 -11.25 15.16
CA ALA A 87 2.24 -11.94 14.20
C ALA A 87 1.47 -12.36 12.93
N THR A 88 0.22 -12.81 13.05
CA THR A 88 -0.65 -13.10 11.92
C THR A 88 -0.91 -11.85 11.08
N LEU A 89 -1.17 -10.71 11.72
CA LEU A 89 -1.38 -9.44 11.03
C LEU A 89 -0.13 -8.99 10.27
N ILE A 90 1.04 -9.06 10.91
CA ILE A 90 2.32 -8.71 10.27
C ILE A 90 2.62 -9.67 9.11
N SER A 91 2.37 -10.97 9.30
CA SER A 91 2.53 -11.97 8.24
C SER A 91 1.66 -11.65 7.03
N ARG A 92 0.41 -11.22 7.25
CA ARG A 92 -0.51 -10.80 6.18
C ARG A 92 -0.09 -9.52 5.47
N LEU A 93 0.48 -8.55 6.20
CA LEU A 93 1.03 -7.35 5.57
C LEU A 93 2.30 -7.66 4.75
N ARG A 94 3.05 -8.71 5.13
CA ARG A 94 4.29 -9.09 4.46
C ARG A 94 4.07 -10.01 3.26
N ASN A 95 3.12 -10.93 3.36
CA ASN A 95 2.66 -11.77 2.26
C ASN A 95 1.16 -11.47 2.04
N PRO A 96 0.84 -10.47 1.20
CA PRO A 96 -0.46 -10.45 0.55
C PRO A 96 -0.70 -11.80 -0.16
N ASP A 97 -1.96 -12.19 -0.32
CA ASP A 97 -2.31 -13.52 -0.85
C ASP A 97 -1.63 -13.73 -2.22
N PRO A 98 -1.05 -14.91 -2.52
CA PRO A 98 -0.53 -15.19 -3.87
C PRO A 98 -1.63 -15.18 -4.94
N ASP A 99 -2.89 -15.27 -4.52
CA ASP A 99 -4.07 -15.18 -5.38
C ASP A 99 -4.60 -13.73 -5.53
N GLU A 100 -4.06 -12.76 -4.79
CA GLU A 100 -4.27 -11.34 -5.07
C GLU A 100 -3.39 -10.98 -6.27
N PRO A 101 -3.94 -10.32 -7.31
CA PRO A 101 -3.10 -9.85 -8.41
C PRO A 101 -2.02 -8.93 -7.83
N GLU A 102 -0.76 -9.22 -8.14
CA GLU A 102 0.36 -8.31 -7.86
C GLU A 102 -0.05 -6.93 -8.37
N ASP A 103 -0.18 -5.96 -7.46
CA ASP A 103 -0.34 -4.56 -7.84
C ASP A 103 0.94 -4.15 -8.60
N PRO A 104 0.89 -3.94 -9.92
CA PRO A 104 2.07 -3.54 -10.67
C PRO A 104 2.54 -2.12 -10.30
N ASP A 105 1.75 -1.39 -9.52
CA ASP A 105 1.99 -0.04 -9.04
C ASP A 105 2.37 -0.01 -7.55
N LEU A 106 3.12 -1.02 -7.09
CA LEU A 106 3.92 -0.93 -5.86
C LEU A 106 4.68 0.41 -5.87
N GLY A 107 4.22 1.32 -5.03
CA GLY A 107 4.48 2.74 -5.14
C GLY A 107 5.95 3.13 -5.29
N ALA A 108 6.15 4.16 -6.12
CA ALA A 108 7.36 4.97 -6.28
C ALA A 108 8.69 4.19 -6.19
N GLN A 109 9.12 3.62 -7.32
CA GLN A 109 10.52 3.26 -7.51
C GLN A 109 11.35 4.54 -7.63
N VAL A 110 12.31 4.72 -6.71
CA VAL A 110 13.38 5.73 -6.79
C VAL A 110 14.68 5.10 -7.23
#